data_AF-A0A1Z8RRA2-F1
#
_entry.id   AF-A0A1Z8RRA2-F1
#
_cell.length_a   1.000
_cell.length_b   1.000
_cell.length_c   1.000
_cell.angle_alpha   90.00
_cell.angle_beta   90.00
_cell.angle_gamma   90.00
#
_symmetry.space_group_name_H-M   'P 1'
#
loop_
_entity.id
_entity.type
_entity.pdbx_description
1 polymer ?
#
loop_
_entity_poly.entity_id
_entity_poly.type
_entity_poly.pdbx_seq_one_letter_code
_entity_poly.pdbx_strand_id
1 'polypeptide(L)'
;MTPTQHTHPSDKPIPIFSGSQVQRLRKTCVWVSKYSPGRRLTLEEIAAVMGVSRERVRQIEAHALRKLRHPSRIQRFNELRN
;
A
#
# COMPACT_ATOMS: atom_id res chain seq x y z
N MET A 1 -9.46 -11.69 24.86
CA MET A 1 -9.18 -10.57 23.94
C MET A 1 -9.07 -11.15 22.54
N THR A 2 -10.15 -11.11 21.75
CA THR A 2 -10.13 -11.57 20.36
C THR A 2 -9.45 -10.49 19.51
N PRO A 3 -8.52 -10.81 18.60
CA PRO A 3 -8.00 -9.83 17.67
C PRO A 3 -9.12 -9.51 16.69
N THR A 4 -9.69 -8.32 16.81
CA THR A 4 -10.72 -7.80 15.91
C THR A 4 -10.18 -7.81 14.49
N GLN A 5 -10.62 -8.79 13.70
CA GLN A 5 -10.36 -8.80 12.26
C GLN A 5 -11.10 -7.58 11.69
N HIS A 6 -10.35 -6.57 11.24
CA HIS A 6 -10.89 -5.43 10.51
C HIS A 6 -11.37 -5.92 9.14
N THR A 7 -12.56 -6.51 9.10
CA THR A 7 -13.26 -6.82 7.86
C THR A 7 -13.88 -5.53 7.35
N HIS A 8 -13.17 -4.80 6.49
CA HIS A 8 -13.74 -3.64 5.81
C HIS A 8 -14.70 -4.10 4.69
N PRO A 9 -15.94 -3.59 4.63
CA PRO A 9 -16.92 -3.96 3.63
C PRO A 9 -16.66 -3.13 2.36
N SER A 10 -16.09 -3.75 1.35
CA SER A 10 -16.00 -3.20 0.00
C SER A 10 -16.02 -4.40 -0.95
N ASP A 11 -17.23 -4.88 -1.23
CA ASP A 11 -17.62 -6.22 -1.73
C ASP A 11 -17.11 -6.63 -3.12
N LYS A 12 -16.01 -6.05 -3.60
CA LYS A 12 -15.33 -6.52 -4.80
C LYS A 12 -13.94 -7.03 -4.44
N PRO A 13 -13.68 -8.35 -4.59
CA PRO A 13 -12.34 -8.88 -4.44
C PRO A 13 -11.45 -8.24 -5.50
N ILE A 14 -10.25 -7.82 -5.08
CA ILE A 14 -9.27 -7.24 -5.98
C ILE A 14 -8.79 -8.35 -6.93
N PRO A 15 -8.88 -8.18 -8.25
CA PRO A 15 -8.42 -9.19 -9.18
C PRO A 15 -6.89 -9.35 -9.09
N ILE A 16 -6.43 -10.59 -9.13
CA ILE A 16 -5.00 -10.89 -9.20
C ILE A 16 -4.53 -10.65 -10.64
N PHE A 17 -3.80 -9.56 -10.85
CA PHE A 17 -3.25 -9.23 -12.16
C PHE A 17 -2.03 -10.09 -12.47
N SER A 18 -1.76 -10.35 -13.75
CA SER A 18 -0.51 -10.95 -14.21
C SER A 18 0.61 -9.91 -14.40
N GLY A 19 1.86 -10.39 -14.36
CA GLY A 19 3.08 -9.60 -14.58
C GLY A 19 3.98 -9.48 -13.35
N SER A 20 4.95 -8.57 -13.42
CA SER A 20 5.88 -8.29 -12.32
C SER A 20 5.13 -7.75 -11.09
N GLN A 21 5.74 -7.88 -9.90
CA GLN A 21 5.15 -7.37 -8.64
C GLN A 21 4.76 -5.88 -8.74
N VAL A 22 5.60 -5.07 -9.40
CA VAL A 22 5.35 -3.65 -9.63
C VAL A 22 4.18 -3.43 -10.60
N GLN A 23 4.10 -4.22 -11.68
CA GLN A 23 3.00 -4.14 -12.63
C GLN A 23 1.67 -4.51 -11.97
N ARG A 24 1.65 -5.57 -11.15
CA ARG A 24 0.46 -6.01 -10.41
C ARG A 24 -0.04 -4.93 -9.45
N LEU A 25 0.86 -4.34 -8.68
CA LEU A 25 0.52 -3.26 -7.76
C LEU A 25 0.00 -2.02 -8.51
N ARG A 26 0.66 -1.61 -9.59
CA ARG A 26 0.23 -0.46 -10.40
C ARG A 26 -1.15 -0.67 -11.01
N LYS A 27 -1.41 -1.84 -11.61
CA LYS A 27 -2.73 -2.20 -12.16
C LYS A 27 -3.81 -2.19 -11.08
N THR A 28 -3.48 -2.68 -9.88
CA THR A 28 -4.37 -2.64 -8.72
C THR A 28 -4.73 -1.22 -8.31
N CYS A 29 -3.76 -0.31 -8.17
CA CYS A 29 -4.04 1.08 -7.84
C CYS A 29 -4.97 1.75 -8.85
N VAL A 30 -4.75 1.52 -10.15
CA VAL A 30 -5.61 2.04 -11.23
C VAL A 30 -7.03 1.47 -11.11
N TRP A 31 -7.15 0.16 -10.88
CA TRP A 31 -8.44 -0.50 -10.70
C TRP A 31 -9.19 0.04 -9.48
N VAL A 32 -8.53 0.18 -8.33
CA VAL A 32 -9.12 0.74 -7.10
C VAL A 32 -9.60 2.16 -7.35
N SER A 33 -8.79 3.00 -7.98
CA SER A 33 -9.20 4.38 -8.31
C SER A 33 -10.44 4.42 -9.22
N LYS A 34 -10.63 3.44 -10.10
CA LYS A 34 -11.74 3.39 -11.05
C LYS A 34 -13.02 2.83 -10.45
N TYR A 35 -12.92 1.78 -9.64
CA TYR A 35 -14.08 1.00 -9.16
C TYR A 35 -14.37 1.19 -7.67
N SER A 36 -13.45 1.76 -6.90
CA SER A 36 -13.58 2.01 -5.46
C SER A 36 -12.73 3.21 -5.02
N PRO A 37 -13.01 4.41 -5.56
CA PRO A 37 -12.23 5.62 -5.24
C PRO A 37 -12.24 5.88 -3.73
N GLY A 38 -11.08 6.21 -3.17
CA GLY A 38 -10.92 6.44 -1.73
C GLY A 38 -10.74 5.18 -0.87
N ARG A 39 -10.90 3.97 -1.43
CA ARG A 39 -10.62 2.71 -0.71
C ARG A 39 -9.13 2.61 -0.40
N ARG A 40 -8.82 2.41 0.88
CA ARG A 40 -7.48 2.05 1.35
C ARG A 40 -7.31 0.54 1.26
N LEU A 41 -6.14 0.11 0.78
CA LEU A 41 -5.79 -1.30 0.72
C LEU A 41 -5.17 -1.73 2.05
N THR A 42 -5.57 -2.90 2.53
CA THR A 42 -4.97 -3.56 3.69
C THR A 42 -3.63 -4.19 3.32
N LEU A 43 -2.78 -4.48 4.31
CA LEU A 43 -1.50 -5.16 4.08
C LEU A 43 -1.70 -6.57 3.50
N GLU A 44 -2.79 -7.24 3.89
CA GLU A 44 -3.22 -8.54 3.40
C GLU A 44 -3.56 -8.51 1.91
N GLU A 45 -4.34 -7.51 1.47
CA GLU A 45 -4.69 -7.34 0.06
C GLU A 45 -3.45 -7.01 -0.79
N ILE A 46 -2.57 -6.14 -0.29
CA ILE A 46 -1.32 -5.80 -0.97
C ILE A 46 -0.41 -7.04 -1.07
N ALA A 47 -0.34 -7.83 0.00
CA ALA A 47 0.43 -9.07 0.04
C ALA A 47 -0.07 -10.09 -1.00
N ALA A 48 -1.39 -10.27 -1.11
CA ALA A 48 -2.01 -11.13 -2.11
C ALA A 48 -1.71 -10.65 -3.55
N VAL A 49 -1.85 -9.35 -3.82
CA VAL A 49 -1.57 -8.75 -5.14
C VAL A 49 -0.10 -8.92 -5.54
N MET A 50 0.82 -8.78 -4.60
CA MET A 50 2.27 -8.91 -4.84
C MET A 50 2.76 -10.37 -4.76
N GLY A 51 1.94 -11.29 -4.27
CA GLY A 51 2.33 -12.68 -4.02
C GLY A 51 3.48 -12.79 -2.99
N VAL A 52 3.42 -11.99 -1.93
CA VAL A 52 4.41 -11.98 -0.84
C VAL A 52 3.70 -12.16 0.50
N SER A 53 4.46 -12.40 1.58
CA SER A 53 3.88 -12.44 2.92
C SER A 53 3.47 -11.04 3.42
N ARG A 54 2.46 -10.99 4.29
CA ARG A 54 2.04 -9.76 4.97
C ARG A 54 3.20 -9.05 5.68
N GLU A 55 4.05 -9.80 6.38
CA GLU A 55 5.20 -9.22 7.09
C GLU A 55 6.21 -8.59 6.13
N ARG A 56 6.38 -9.15 4.92
CA ARG A 56 7.23 -8.52 3.91
C ARG A 56 6.71 -7.14 3.50
N VAL A 57 5.40 -6.99 3.35
CA VAL A 57 4.78 -5.68 3.07
C VAL A 57 5.00 -4.72 4.24
N ARG A 58 4.83 -5.19 5.48
CA ARG A 58 5.08 -4.40 6.71
C ARG A 58 6.52 -3.88 6.79
N GLN A 59 7.50 -4.72 6.46
CA GLN A 59 8.91 -4.31 6.43
C GLN A 59 9.18 -3.22 5.38
N ILE A 60 8.59 -3.34 4.19
CA ILE A 60 8.73 -2.34 3.13
C ILE A 60 8.11 -1.01 3.57
N GLU A 61 6.93 -1.05 4.18
CA GLU A 61 6.25 0.13 4.75
C GLU A 61 7.13 0.81 5.81
N ALA A 62 7.62 0.06 6.80
CA ALA A 62 8.49 0.59 7.85
C ALA A 62 9.76 1.23 7.28
N HIS A 63 10.39 0.60 6.28
CA HIS A 63 11.57 1.13 5.62
C HIS A 63 11.27 2.39 4.80
N ALA A 64 10.13 2.44 4.11
CA ALA A 64 9.69 3.61 3.37
C ALA A 64 9.40 4.79 4.31
N LEU A 65 8.65 4.56 5.40
CA LEU A 65 8.38 5.57 6.42
C LEU A 65 9.66 6.11 7.04
N ARG A 66 10.62 5.25 7.38
CA ARG A 66 11.93 5.67 7.88
C ARG A 66 12.68 6.56 6.88
N LYS A 67 12.65 6.20 5.59
CA LYS A 67 13.25 7.02 4.52
C LYS A 67 12.55 8.37 4.34
N LEU A 68 11.24 8.42 4.49
CA LEU A 68 10.46 9.66 4.38
C LEU A 68 10.65 10.59 5.58
N ARG A 69 10.81 10.03 6.79
CA ARG A 69 11.05 10.79 8.03
C ARG A 69 12.49 11.29 8.18
N HIS A 70 13.37 11.02 7.21
CA HIS A 70 14.77 11.42 7.31
C HIS A 70 14.90 12.96 7.24
N PRO A 71 15.55 13.61 8.22
CA PRO A 71 15.53 15.07 8.38
C PRO A 71 16.08 15.80 7.14
N SER A 72 17.09 15.25 6.45
CA SER A 72 17.63 15.87 5.23
C SER A 72 16.61 15.97 4.08
N ARG A 73 15.60 15.09 4.03
CA ARG A 73 14.54 15.14 3.01
C ARG A 73 13.42 16.12 3.40
N ILE A 74 13.15 16.24 4.70
CA ILE A 74 12.18 17.21 5.23
C ILE A 74 12.73 18.63 5.13
N GLN A 75 14.02 18.85 5.46
CA GLN A 75 14.68 20.14 5.28
C GLN A 75 14.63 20.61 3.83
N ARG A 76 14.98 19.75 2.87
CA ARG A 76 14.91 20.09 1.44
C ARG A 76 13.49 20.45 0.97
N PHE A 77 12.46 19.79 1.52
CA PHE A 77 11.07 20.13 1.21
C PHE A 77 10.65 21.47 1.81
N ASN A 78 11.12 21.79 3.03
CA ASN A 78 10.85 23.06 3.68
C ASN A 78 11.61 24.23 3.04
N GLU A 79 12.84 24.01 2.57
CA GLU A 79 13.64 25.01 1.84
C GLU A 79 12.98 25.44 0.52
N LEU A 80 12.31 24.53 -0.18
CA LEU A 80 11.58 24.83 -1.42
C LEU A 80 10.25 25.57 -1.19
N ARG A 81 9.86 25.78 0.08
CA ARG A 81 8.58 26.37 0.47
C ARG A 81 8.69 27.80 1.03
N ASN A 82 9.91 28.36 1.06
CA ASN A 82 10.23 29.75 1.43
C ASN A 82 10.70 30.52 0.19
#